data_AF-B3T5K9-F1
#
_entry.id   AF-B3T5K9-F1
#
_cell.length_a   1.000
_cell.length_b   1.000
_cell.length_c   1.000
_cell.angle_alpha   90.00
_cell.angle_beta   90.00
_cell.angle_gamma   90.00
#
_symmetry.space_group_name_H-M   'P 1'
#
loop_
_entity.id
_entity.type
_entity.pdbx_description
1 polymer ?
#
loop_
_entity_poly.entity_id
_entity_poly.type
_entity_poly.pdbx_seq_one_letter_code
_entity_poly.pdbx_strand_id
1 'polypeptide(L)'
;MDYKERSKMEISLEPWKKLVVHEVIEYTIDDLLNQTIDANQAIGTGIRTLNWANGVAFQAHVFPDTDMIIQEKLKGTIHYASVTFALKEIFEKQVIRGNATINFLDGSVNIIFNELAIKLKEQSKYKTSSK
;
A
#
# COMPACT_ATOMS: atom_id res chain seq x y z
N MET A 1 14.30 3.04 -48.43
CA MET A 1 14.76 3.15 -47.02
C MET A 1 14.33 1.87 -46.34
N ASP A 2 15.27 0.98 -46.07
CA ASP A 2 15.01 -0.34 -45.51
C ASP A 2 14.67 -0.20 -44.02
N TYR A 3 13.53 -0.75 -43.59
CA TYR A 3 12.98 -0.60 -42.23
C TYR A 3 13.78 -1.35 -41.14
N LYS A 4 14.95 -1.90 -41.50
CA LYS A 4 15.71 -2.91 -40.74
C LYS A 4 16.66 -2.40 -39.67
N GLU A 5 16.83 -1.08 -39.50
CA GLU A 5 17.69 -0.52 -38.45
C GLU A 5 16.93 0.36 -37.44
N ARG A 6 15.75 -0.07 -36.98
CA ARG A 6 15.33 0.35 -35.64
C ARG A 6 16.21 -0.41 -34.65
N SER A 7 17.07 0.33 -33.94
CA SER A 7 17.88 -0.16 -32.82
C SER A 7 17.09 -1.20 -32.01
N LYS A 8 17.64 -2.42 -31.85
CA LYS A 8 17.04 -3.45 -30.98
C LYS A 8 17.03 -2.91 -29.55
N MET A 9 15.88 -2.40 -29.13
CA MET A 9 15.67 -1.96 -27.76
C MET A 9 15.69 -3.20 -26.85
N GLU A 10 16.57 -3.19 -25.87
CA GLU A 10 16.58 -4.18 -24.79
C GLU A 10 15.58 -3.74 -23.70
N ILE A 11 14.76 -4.68 -23.23
CA ILE A 11 13.79 -4.46 -22.15
C ILE A 11 14.22 -5.34 -20.98
N SER A 12 14.59 -4.73 -19.85
CA SER A 12 14.78 -5.41 -18.58
C SER A 12 13.56 -5.19 -17.66
N LEU A 13 13.16 -6.24 -16.94
CA LEU A 13 12.18 -6.17 -15.86
C LEU A 13 12.93 -6.40 -14.56
N GLU A 14 13.10 -5.36 -13.78
CA GLU A 14 13.89 -5.39 -12.54
C GLU A 14 12.96 -5.35 -11.32
N PRO A 15 12.73 -6.50 -10.64
CA PRO A 15 11.87 -6.52 -9.48
C PRO A 15 12.53 -5.81 -8.30
N TRP A 16 11.70 -5.25 -7.43
CA TRP A 16 12.14 -4.74 -6.13
C TRP A 16 12.71 -5.87 -5.28
N LYS A 17 13.84 -5.59 -4.62
CA LYS A 17 14.58 -6.56 -3.81
C LYS A 17 14.25 -6.44 -2.32
N LYS A 18 13.89 -5.23 -1.86
CA LYS A 18 13.66 -4.96 -0.45
C LYS A 18 12.62 -3.85 -0.27
N LEU A 19 11.72 -4.04 0.68
CA LEU A 19 10.91 -2.98 1.26
C LEU A 19 11.41 -2.69 2.68
N VAL A 20 11.65 -1.43 2.99
CA VAL A 20 11.92 -0.93 4.34
C VAL A 20 10.75 -0.05 4.75
N VAL A 21 10.08 -0.44 5.84
CA VAL A 21 9.04 0.37 6.48
C VAL A 21 9.64 0.97 7.75
N HIS A 22 9.68 2.30 7.82
CA HIS A 22 10.34 3.00 8.93
C HIS A 22 9.41 3.22 10.12
N GLU A 23 8.10 3.28 9.89
CA GLU A 23 7.11 3.39 10.94
C GLU A 23 5.87 2.53 10.59
N VAL A 24 5.36 1.81 11.59
CA VAL A 24 4.15 0.99 11.45
C VAL A 24 3.15 1.43 12.50
N ILE A 25 1.95 1.78 12.05
CA ILE A 25 0.87 2.27 12.91
C ILE A 25 -0.34 1.38 12.71
N GLU A 26 -0.76 0.72 13.78
CA GLU A 26 -1.93 -0.16 13.78
C GLU A 26 -3.14 0.49 14.43
N TYR A 27 -4.22 0.53 13.68
CA TYR A 27 -5.55 0.99 14.09
C TYR A 27 -6.54 -0.18 14.11
N THR A 28 -7.67 0.03 14.79
CA THR A 28 -8.86 -0.77 14.49
C THR A 28 -9.34 -0.44 13.09
N ILE A 29 -10.12 -1.34 12.46
CA ILE A 29 -10.69 -1.04 11.14
C ILE A 29 -11.58 0.20 11.20
N ASP A 30 -12.32 0.40 12.30
CA ASP A 30 -13.18 1.57 12.45
C ASP A 30 -12.39 2.87 12.51
N ASP A 31 -11.29 2.91 13.27
CA ASP A 31 -10.43 4.07 13.39
C ASP A 31 -9.72 4.40 12.08
N LEU A 32 -9.21 3.39 11.36
CA LEU A 32 -8.59 3.58 10.05
C LEU A 32 -9.58 4.19 9.04
N LEU A 33 -10.83 3.72 9.04
CA LEU A 33 -11.87 4.25 8.16
C LEU A 33 -12.25 5.68 8.54
N ASN A 34 -12.39 5.97 9.83
CA ASN A 34 -12.70 7.33 10.31
C ASN A 34 -11.56 8.30 9.96
N GLN A 35 -10.30 7.92 10.18
CA GLN A 35 -9.14 8.72 9.79
C GLN A 35 -9.11 8.98 8.27
N THR A 36 -9.44 7.97 7.47
CA THR A 36 -9.55 8.10 6.01
C THR A 36 -10.65 9.09 5.61
N ILE A 37 -11.78 9.11 6.33
CA ILE A 37 -12.89 10.04 6.09
C ILE A 37 -12.52 11.46 6.50
N ASP A 38 -11.91 11.65 7.67
CA ASP A 38 -11.55 12.97 8.19
C ASP A 38 -10.50 13.66 7.30
N ALA A 39 -9.52 12.89 6.82
CA ALA A 39 -8.55 13.36 5.84
C ALA A 39 -9.20 13.84 4.52
N ASN A 40 -10.40 13.34 4.18
CA ASN A 40 -11.13 13.79 2.99
C ASN A 40 -11.83 15.13 3.19
N GLN A 41 -12.42 15.37 4.35
CA GLN A 41 -13.11 16.63 4.63
C GLN A 41 -12.17 17.84 4.51
N ALA A 42 -10.87 17.64 4.75
CA ALA A 42 -9.83 18.67 4.62
C ALA A 42 -9.38 18.95 3.17
N ILE A 43 -9.59 18.03 2.21
CA ILE A 43 -8.98 18.09 0.86
C ILE A 43 -10.04 18.10 -0.27
N GLY A 44 -11.31 17.80 0.03
CA GLY A 44 -12.43 17.80 -0.92
C GLY A 44 -13.03 16.41 -1.20
N THR A 45 -13.89 16.28 -2.21
CA THR A 45 -14.72 15.09 -2.49
C THR A 45 -13.99 13.94 -3.20
N GLY A 46 -12.69 13.77 -2.96
CA GLY A 46 -11.92 12.70 -3.60
C GLY A 46 -12.31 11.32 -3.06
N ILE A 47 -12.67 10.40 -3.96
CA ILE A 47 -12.77 8.98 -3.62
C ILE A 47 -11.39 8.51 -3.14
N ARG A 48 -11.27 8.07 -1.89
CA ARG A 48 -10.04 7.44 -1.38
C ARG A 48 -10.14 5.94 -1.47
N THR A 49 -9.04 5.37 -1.92
CA THR A 49 -8.84 3.92 -2.05
C THR A 49 -7.79 3.51 -1.03
N LEU A 50 -8.14 2.59 -0.14
CA LEU A 50 -7.18 1.86 0.68
C LEU A 50 -6.72 0.62 -0.08
N ASN A 51 -5.45 0.23 0.10
CA ASN A 51 -5.03 -1.08 -0.37
C ASN A 51 -5.60 -2.14 0.56
N TRP A 52 -6.02 -3.26 -0.01
CA TRP A 52 -6.33 -4.47 0.73
C TRP A 52 -5.47 -5.60 0.19
N ALA A 53 -4.80 -6.33 1.07
CA ALA A 53 -4.11 -7.55 0.69
C ALA A 53 -4.14 -8.54 1.85
N ASN A 54 -4.44 -9.80 1.55
CA ASN A 54 -4.36 -10.91 2.51
C ASN A 54 -4.95 -10.57 3.90
N GLY A 55 -6.16 -10.03 3.93
CA GLY A 55 -6.88 -9.69 5.17
C GLY A 55 -6.39 -8.43 5.90
N VAL A 56 -5.61 -7.57 5.26
CA VAL A 56 -5.12 -6.30 5.82
C VAL A 56 -5.53 -5.14 4.92
N ALA A 57 -6.15 -4.13 5.51
CA ALA A 57 -6.33 -2.83 4.89
C ALA A 57 -5.19 -1.90 5.29
N PHE A 58 -4.57 -1.20 4.34
CA PHE A 58 -3.44 -0.32 4.63
C PHE A 58 -3.27 0.85 3.67
N GLN A 59 -2.55 1.86 4.15
CA GLN A 59 -2.01 2.97 3.37
C GLN A 59 -0.51 3.07 3.66
N ALA A 60 0.26 3.30 2.61
CA ALA A 60 1.70 3.51 2.70
C ALA A 60 2.04 4.95 2.32
N HIS A 61 2.89 5.60 3.10
CA HIS A 61 3.44 6.91 2.82
C HIS A 61 4.91 6.77 2.44
N VAL A 62 5.29 7.33 1.29
CA VAL A 62 6.68 7.32 0.80
C VAL A 62 7.40 8.59 1.24
N PHE A 63 8.73 8.52 1.35
CA PHE A 63 9.52 9.74 1.40
C PHE A 63 9.40 10.53 0.09
N PRO A 64 9.55 11.87 0.13
CA PRO A 64 9.76 12.66 -1.07
C PRO A 64 10.96 12.14 -1.86
N ASP A 65 10.88 12.23 -3.18
CA ASP A 65 11.99 11.87 -4.04
C ASP A 65 13.13 12.89 -3.86
N THR A 66 14.23 12.39 -3.30
CA THR A 66 15.52 13.06 -3.23
C THR A 66 16.54 12.17 -3.93
N ASP A 67 17.70 12.73 -4.30
CA ASP A 67 18.77 11.95 -4.94
C ASP A 67 19.12 10.69 -4.13
N MET A 68 19.19 10.80 -2.81
CA MET A 68 19.46 9.66 -1.92
C MET A 68 18.38 8.57 -2.01
N ILE A 69 17.09 8.95 -1.97
CA ILE A 69 15.97 8.01 -2.07
C ILE A 69 15.92 7.35 -3.45
N ILE A 70 16.18 8.11 -4.52
CA ILE A 70 16.22 7.59 -5.89
C ILE A 70 17.36 6.58 -6.04
N GLN A 71 18.55 6.86 -5.50
CA GLN A 71 19.68 5.92 -5.55
C GLN A 71 19.36 4.59 -4.86
N GLU A 72 18.65 4.59 -3.72
CA GLU A 72 18.19 3.35 -3.08
C GLU A 72 17.13 2.62 -3.94
N LYS A 73 16.19 3.35 -4.54
CA LYS A 73 15.19 2.78 -5.46
C LYS A 73 15.85 2.10 -6.66
N LEU A 74 16.83 2.75 -7.30
CA LEU A 74 17.56 2.17 -8.44
C LEU A 74 18.35 0.90 -8.06
N LYS A 75 18.75 0.74 -6.80
CA LYS A 75 19.38 -0.50 -6.31
C LYS A 75 18.36 -1.61 -6.02
N GLY A 76 17.07 -1.29 -6.01
CA GLY A 76 15.95 -2.20 -5.76
C GLY A 76 15.35 -2.09 -4.35
N THR A 77 15.63 -1.01 -3.59
CA THR A 77 15.09 -0.80 -2.24
C THR A 77 13.99 0.26 -2.23
N ILE A 78 12.80 -0.11 -1.78
CA ILE A 78 11.70 0.82 -1.51
C ILE A 78 11.76 1.24 -0.04
N HIS A 79 11.55 2.54 0.22
CA HIS A 79 11.35 3.07 1.56
C HIS A 79 9.94 3.64 1.72
N TYR A 80 9.16 3.03 2.60
CA TYR A 80 7.94 3.63 3.15
C TYR A 80 8.30 4.35 4.44
N ALA A 81 8.04 5.66 4.47
CA ALA A 81 8.17 6.49 5.65
C ALA A 81 7.27 5.94 6.76
N SER A 82 6.01 5.65 6.45
CA SER A 82 5.10 4.99 7.37
C SER A 82 4.09 4.10 6.65
N VAL A 83 3.56 3.11 7.37
CA VAL A 83 2.40 2.31 6.97
C VAL A 83 1.37 2.34 8.09
N THR A 84 0.19 2.87 7.80
CA THR A 84 -0.99 2.77 8.65
C THR A 84 -1.84 1.58 8.20
N PHE A 85 -2.22 0.69 9.11
CA PHE A 85 -2.97 -0.50 8.75
C PHE A 85 -4.00 -0.91 9.81
N ALA A 86 -4.92 -1.78 9.38
CA ALA A 86 -5.88 -2.48 10.23
C ALA A 86 -6.16 -3.89 9.68
N LEU A 87 -6.49 -4.82 10.57
CA LEU A 87 -7.01 -6.13 10.15
C LEU A 87 -8.40 -5.97 9.52
N LYS A 88 -8.58 -6.56 8.35
CA LYS A 88 -9.85 -6.64 7.61
C LYS A 88 -9.89 -7.98 6.88
N GLU A 89 -10.26 -9.05 7.57
CA GLU A 89 -10.11 -10.42 7.02
C GLU A 89 -10.93 -10.67 5.74
N ILE A 90 -12.07 -10.01 5.59
CA ILE A 90 -12.95 -10.16 4.43
C ILE A 90 -12.75 -8.96 3.49
N PHE A 91 -12.42 -9.25 2.22
CA PHE A 91 -12.37 -8.23 1.18
C PHE A 91 -13.78 -7.76 0.82
N GLU A 92 -13.96 -6.44 0.81
CA GLU A 92 -15.14 -5.77 0.30
C GLU A 92 -14.66 -4.59 -0.54
N LYS A 93 -15.19 -4.42 -1.75
CA LYS A 93 -14.73 -3.37 -2.69
C LYS A 93 -14.91 -1.96 -2.16
N GLN A 94 -15.90 -1.76 -1.28
CA GLN A 94 -16.19 -0.47 -0.71
C GLN A 94 -16.88 -0.61 0.65
N VAL A 95 -16.74 0.42 1.47
CA VAL A 95 -17.53 0.65 2.69
C VAL A 95 -18.15 2.04 2.58
N ILE A 96 -19.45 2.13 2.90
CA ILE A 96 -20.19 3.39 2.92
C ILE A 96 -20.44 3.77 4.39
N ARG A 97 -20.10 4.99 4.78
CA ARG A 97 -20.38 5.56 6.10
C ARG A 97 -20.95 6.97 5.96
N GLY A 98 -22.24 7.13 6.26
CA GLY A 98 -22.95 8.39 6.02
C GLY A 98 -22.86 8.77 4.53
N ASN A 99 -22.29 9.94 4.25
CA ASN A 99 -22.10 10.44 2.88
C ASN A 99 -20.71 10.11 2.30
N ALA A 100 -19.87 9.36 3.01
CA ALA A 100 -18.53 8.98 2.56
C ALA A 100 -18.49 7.55 2.03
N THR A 101 -17.81 7.36 0.90
CA THR A 101 -17.49 6.05 0.32
C THR A 101 -15.98 5.85 0.34
N ILE A 102 -15.54 4.76 0.95
CA ILE A 102 -14.13 4.34 0.98
C ILE A 102 -14.02 3.10 0.10
N ASN A 103 -13.15 3.14 -0.90
CA ASN A 103 -12.89 1.99 -1.76
C ASN A 103 -11.72 1.18 -1.22
N PHE A 104 -11.73 -0.11 -1.52
CA PHE A 104 -10.59 -0.99 -1.31
C PHE A 104 -10.16 -1.59 -2.64
N LEU A 105 -8.86 -1.55 -2.90
CA LEU A 105 -8.25 -2.22 -4.04
C LEU A 105 -7.62 -3.53 -3.58
N ASP A 106 -8.07 -4.65 -4.14
CA ASP A 106 -7.41 -5.93 -3.91
C ASP A 106 -6.04 -5.94 -4.60
N GLY A 107 -5.01 -5.79 -3.79
CA GLY A 107 -3.62 -5.80 -4.17
C GLY A 107 -2.93 -7.12 -3.89
N SER A 108 -3.65 -8.20 -3.58
CA SER A 108 -3.06 -9.48 -3.18
C SER A 108 -2.19 -10.14 -4.26
N VAL A 109 -2.40 -9.78 -5.54
CA VAL A 109 -1.53 -10.19 -6.66
C VAL A 109 -0.17 -9.48 -6.67
N ASN A 110 -0.04 -8.33 -6.00
CA ASN A 110 1.22 -7.63 -5.84
C ASN A 110 2.00 -8.28 -4.69
N ILE A 111 3.12 -8.92 -5.03
CA ILE A 111 3.97 -9.64 -4.07
C ILE A 111 4.40 -8.76 -2.89
N ILE A 112 4.71 -7.47 -3.12
CA ILE A 112 5.11 -6.55 -2.05
C ILE A 112 3.95 -6.33 -1.08
N PHE A 113 2.74 -6.15 -1.59
CA PHE A 113 1.57 -5.89 -0.75
C PHE A 113 1.16 -7.14 0.03
N ASN A 114 1.22 -8.31 -0.59
CA ASN A 114 0.94 -9.57 0.07
C ASN A 114 1.96 -9.86 1.19
N GLU A 115 3.26 -9.77 0.90
CA GLU A 115 4.31 -10.00 1.91
C GLU A 115 4.28 -8.95 3.03
N LEU A 116 4.02 -7.68 2.69
CA LEU A 116 3.80 -6.64 3.68
C LEU A 116 2.62 -6.99 4.58
N ALA A 117 1.48 -7.39 4.02
CA ALA A 117 0.30 -7.77 4.80
C ALA A 117 0.58 -8.95 5.75
N ILE A 118 1.33 -9.97 5.31
CA ILE A 118 1.77 -11.07 6.18
C ILE A 118 2.60 -10.53 7.35
N LYS A 119 3.60 -9.69 7.08
CA LYS A 119 4.47 -9.09 8.12
C LYS A 119 3.70 -8.17 9.07
N LEU A 120 2.74 -7.39 8.56
CA LEU A 120 1.86 -6.54 9.37
C LEU A 120 0.96 -7.39 10.27
N LYS A 121 0.38 -8.47 9.75
CA LYS A 121 -0.38 -9.43 10.56
C LYS A 121 0.49 -10.00 11.66
N GLU A 122 1.72 -10.45 11.37
CA GLU A 122 2.64 -11.04 12.35
C GLU A 122 2.88 -10.17 13.60
N GLN A 123 2.87 -8.84 13.46
CA GLN A 123 3.08 -7.90 14.56
C GLN A 123 1.81 -7.25 15.12
N SER A 124 0.64 -7.59 14.55
CA SER A 124 -0.64 -7.02 14.96
C SER A 124 -0.95 -7.31 16.43
N LYS A 125 -1.36 -6.27 17.17
CA LYS A 125 -1.86 -6.35 18.55
C LYS A 125 -3.33 -6.78 18.62
N TYR A 126 -4.05 -6.71 17.51
CA TYR A 126 -5.46 -7.10 17.39
C TYR A 126 -5.66 -8.51 16.84
N LYS A 127 -4.59 -9.33 16.73
CA LYS A 127 -4.76 -10.75 16.45
C LYS A 127 -5.73 -11.34 17.46
N THR A 128 -6.84 -11.86 16.97
CA THR A 128 -7.64 -12.80 17.74
C THR A 128 -6.73 -14.00 17.99
N SER A 129 -6.29 -14.22 19.23
CA SER A 129 -5.74 -15.53 19.60
C SER A 129 -6.81 -16.55 19.27
N SER A 130 -6.59 -17.34 18.21
CA SER A 130 -7.42 -18.49 17.92
C SER A 130 -7.44 -19.36 19.18
N LYS A 131 -8.58 -19.36 19.88
CA LYS A 131 -8.90 -20.38 20.86
C LYS A 131 -9.36 -21.62 20.12
#